data_AF-A0A7C3TJ59-F1
#
_entry.id   AF-A0A7C3TJ59-F1
#
_cell.length_a   1.000
_cell.length_b   1.000
_cell.length_c   1.000
_cell.angle_alpha   90.00
_cell.angle_beta   90.00
_cell.angle_gamma   90.00
#
_symmetry.space_group_name_H-M   'P 1'
#
loop_
_entity.id
_entity.type
_entity.pdbx_description
1 polymer ?
#
loop_
_entity_poly.entity_id
_entity_poly.type
_entity_poly.pdbx_seq_one_letter_code
_entity_poly.pdbx_strand_id
1 'polypeptide(L)' 'MYSEKVLEHFRNPRNMGEIQDADGVGTVGNPVCGDMMTIYIKVKDDRISDVK' A
#
# COMPACT_ATOMS: atom_id res chain seq x y z
N MET A 1 18.49 -6.62 -14.23
CA MET A 1 18.69 -5.35 -13.52
C MET A 1 17.32 -4.67 -13.41
N TYR A 2 17.00 -4.00 -12.29
CA TYR A 2 15.70 -3.33 -12.14
C TYR A 2 15.59 -2.13 -13.06
N SER A 3 14.38 -1.85 -13.56
CA SER A 3 14.12 -0.67 -14.37
C SER A 3 14.23 0.60 -13.51
N GLU A 4 14.53 1.72 -14.16
CA GLU A 4 14.55 3.02 -13.49
C GLU A 4 13.22 3.31 -12.78
N LYS A 5 12.10 2.92 -13.40
CA LYS A 5 10.77 3.06 -12.81
C LYS A 5 10.64 2.29 -11.50
N VAL A 6 11.08 1.04 -11.44
CA VAL A 6 11.02 0.23 -10.20
C VAL A 6 11.89 0.88 -9.11
N LEU A 7 13.09 1.33 -9.46
CA LEU A 7 14.00 1.98 -8.51
C LEU A 7 13.45 3.33 -8.00
N GLU A 8 12.76 4.08 -8.84
CA GLU A 8 12.13 5.36 -8.46
C GLU A 8 11.00 5.14 -7.45
N HIS A 9 10.10 4.20 -7.72
CA HIS A 9 9.02 3.85 -6.79
C HIS A 9 9.54 3.30 -5.45
N PHE A 10 10.62 2.53 -5.48
CA PHE A 10 11.24 1.99 -4.27
C PHE A 10 11.86 3.09 -3.40
N ARG A 11 12.47 4.12 -4.01
CA ARG A 11 13.10 5.24 -3.29
C ARG A 11 12.10 6.31 -2.86
N ASN A 12 11.02 6.51 -3.62
CA ASN A 12 10.02 7.55 -3.39
C ASN A 12 8.60 6.96 -3.35
N PRO A 13 8.26 6.16 -2.33
CA PRO A 13 6.97 5.53 -2.26
C PRO A 13 5.87 6.56 -1.94
N ARG A 14 4.80 6.57 -2.75
CA ARG A 14 3.83 7.69 -2.80
C ARG A 14 2.65 7.52 -1.84
N ASN A 15 2.43 6.31 -1.35
CA ASN A 15 1.28 5.94 -0.54
C ASN A 15 1.69 5.30 0.78
N MET A 16 2.89 5.54 1.30
CA MET A 16 3.28 4.96 2.59
C MET A 16 2.53 5.58 3.75
N GLY A 17 2.14 4.73 4.71
CA GLY A 17 1.61 5.13 6.00
C GLY A 17 0.36 4.35 6.38
N GLU A 18 -0.40 4.91 7.30
CA GLU A 18 -1.67 4.36 7.74
C GLU A 18 -2.76 5.41 7.51
N ILE A 19 -3.99 4.96 7.22
CA ILE A 19 -5.16 5.85 7.22
C ILE A 19 -5.94 5.60 8.51
N GLN A 20 -6.11 6.66 9.32
CA GLN A 20 -6.98 6.59 10.50
C GLN A 20 -8.45 6.39 10.08
N ASP A 21 -9.15 5.55 10.84
CA ASP A 21 -10.55 5.17 10.59
C ASP A 21 -10.79 4.61 9.18
N ALA A 22 -9.80 3.93 8.57
CA ALA A 22 -9.94 3.35 7.24
C ALA A 22 -11.22 2.51 7.10
N ASP A 23 -11.88 2.62 5.95
CA ASP A 23 -13.11 1.85 5.66
C ASP A 23 -12.78 0.38 5.38
N GLY A 24 -11.54 0.09 4.98
CA GLY A 24 -11.02 -1.26 4.83
C GLY A 24 -9.53 -1.34 5.16
N VAL A 25 -9.14 -2.44 5.80
CA VAL A 25 -7.75 -2.78 6.11
C VAL A 25 -7.52 -4.25 5.76
N GLY A 26 -6.44 -4.53 5.03
CA GLY A 26 -6.06 -5.89 4.67
C GLY A 26 -4.56 -6.11 4.80
N THR A 27 -4.16 -7.20 5.46
CA THR A 27 -2.76 -7.61 5.57
C THR A 27 -2.56 -8.92 4.82
N VAL A 28 -1.54 -8.95 3.96
CA VAL A 28 -1.18 -10.13 3.17
C VAL A 28 0.34 -10.26 3.11
N GLY A 29 0.83 -11.49 3.04
CA GLY A 29 2.25 -11.74 2.91
C GLY A 29 2.63 -13.18 3.20
N ASN A 30 3.91 -13.48 2.98
CA ASN A 30 4.49 -14.75 3.39
C ASN A 30 5.44 -14.50 4.59
N PRO A 31 5.08 -14.94 5.80
CA PRO A 31 5.90 -14.70 6.99
C PRO A 31 7.29 -15.36 6.89
N VAL A 32 7.47 -16.37 6.03
CA VAL A 32 8.76 -17.04 5.81
C VAL A 32 9.72 -16.18 5.00
N CYS A 33 9.22 -15.36 4.08
CA CYS A 33 10.03 -14.50 3.20
C CYS A 33 10.22 -13.09 3.76
N GLY A 34 9.42 -12.69 4.77
CA GLY A 34 9.46 -11.36 5.37
C GLY A 34 8.67 -10.30 4.59
N ASP A 35 8.19 -10.63 3.40
CA ASP A 35 7.35 -9.76 2.58
C ASP A 35 5.92 -9.77 3.14
N MET A 36 5.68 -8.80 4.02
CA MET A 36 4.38 -8.50 4.62
C MET A 36 3.94 -7.11 4.19
N MET A 37 2.68 -6.99 3.78
CA MET A 37 2.08 -5.74 3.35
C MET A 37 0.74 -5.56 4.05
N THR A 38 0.50 -4.35 4.55
CA THR A 38 -0.83 -3.90 4.99
C THR A 38 -1.27 -2.78 4.07
N ILE A 39 -2.52 -2.85 3.60
CA ILE A 39 -3.17 -1.82 2.79
C ILE A 39 -4.35 -1.25 3.56
N TYR A 40 -4.48 0.07 3.54
CA TYR A 40 -5.59 0.84 4.07
C TYR A 40 -6.33 1.51 2.92
N ILE A 41 -7.66 1.49 2.93
CA ILE A 41 -8.48 2.20 1.93
C ILE A 41 -9.54 3.08 2.59
N LYS A 42 -9.86 4.19 1.92
CA LYS A 42 -11.08 4.97 2.12
C LYS A 42 -11.97 4.84 0.90
N VAL A 43 -13.27 4.67 1.12
CA VAL A 43 -14.26 4.47 0.06
C VAL A 43 -15.34 5.53 0.17
N LYS A 44 -15.62 6.21 -0.94
CA LYS A 44 -16.69 7.18 -1.04
C LYS A 44 -17.39 7.01 -2.38
N ASP A 45 -18.72 6.96 -2.36
CA ASP A 45 -19.57 6.82 -3.56
C ASP A 45 -19.10 5.65 -4.47
N ASP A 46 -18.88 4.48 -3.86
CA ASP A 46 -18.37 3.25 -4.49
C ASP A 46 -17.01 3.40 -5.20
N ARG A 47 -16.19 4.37 -4.80
CA ARG A 47 -14.84 4.59 -5.32
C ARG A 47 -13.82 4.71 -4.20
N ILE A 48 -12.62 4.17 -4.43
CA ILE A 48 -11.48 4.39 -3.53
C ILE A 48 -11.10 5.86 -3.62
N SER A 49 -11.21 6.58 -2.51
CA SER A 49 -10.90 8.00 -2.39
C SER A 49 -9.49 8.25 -1.84
N ASP A 50 -8.95 7.32 -1.05
CA ASP A 50 -7.55 7.31 -0.60
C ASP A 50 -7.06 5.87 -0.37
N VAL A 51 -5.74 5.67 -0.49
CA VAL A 51 -5.06 4.40 -0.24
C VAL A 51 -3.68 4.64 0.36
N LYS A 52 -3.34 3.84 1.38
CA LYS A 52 -1.99 3.74 1.92
C LYS A 52 -1.54 2.29 2.01
#